data_AF-A0A3N5KPN5-F1
#
_entry.id   AF-A0A3N5KPN5-F1
#
_cell.length_a   1.000
_cell.length_b   1.000
_cell.length_c   1.000
_cell.angle_alpha   90.00
_cell.angle_beta   90.00
_cell.angle_gamma   90.00
#
_symmetry.space_group_name_H-M   'P 1'
#
loop_
_entity.id
_entity.type
_entity.pdbx_description
1 polymer ?
#
loop_
_entity_poly.entity_id
_entity_poly.type
_entity_poly.pdbx_seq_one_letter_code
_entity_poly.pdbx_strand_id
1 'polypeptide(L)'
;MLAIATLLPVAVVRGQAPKKDWKDGGAEYKFYDAAVKQTDNTKKLDALNAWKAKYPTTDYNMERLGHYLLTYQALNQPERVLETGSEILAADPKNLPAVYLMTAAGTRLAKPTPQQLAIVEKAANSLTADLDSFKPAAASDADWAKNKPDLLSLGYMTLGWINMTRKENPAAEKNFVECLKVNPNNGQVSYWLGSVIIAQRNPDTYPIGLFHMARAGSYTGTGAMPDAGRKPAADYLTKAYTTYHGTAEGLDELRKVAAAQAFPPEGFTLKSKVQLDIEKDEEFKKANPMLALWTTVKTELTGANGQGYFENSMKGALLPGGAGGVTAFKGKLIAAKPPK
;
A
#
# COMPACT_ATOMS: atom_id res chain seq x y z
N MET A 1 13.65 13.01 6.88
CA MET A 1 13.84 12.85 8.34
C MET A 1 12.75 13.68 9.01
N LEU A 2 11.77 13.03 9.64
CA LEU A 2 10.76 13.73 10.42
C LEU A 2 11.48 14.44 11.58
N ALA A 3 11.24 15.74 11.73
CA ALA A 3 11.76 16.56 12.83
C ALA A 3 11.02 16.24 14.15
N ILE A 4 11.02 14.97 14.58
CA ILE A 4 10.64 14.59 15.95
C ILE A 4 11.76 15.01 16.93
N ALA A 5 12.95 15.35 16.42
CA ALA A 5 14.07 15.84 17.22
C ALA A 5 13.76 17.10 18.05
N THR A 6 12.74 17.89 17.67
CA THR A 6 12.37 19.12 18.40
C THR A 6 11.28 18.91 19.46
N LEU A 7 10.74 17.69 19.63
CA LEU A 7 9.66 17.41 20.60
C LEU A 7 10.07 16.53 21.79
N LEU A 8 11.36 16.24 21.97
CA LEU A 8 11.81 15.33 23.02
C LEU A 8 12.78 15.98 24.01
N PRO A 9 12.33 16.88 24.90
CA PRO A 9 12.84 16.79 26.26
C PRO A 9 12.32 15.48 26.85
N VAL A 10 13.21 14.65 27.39
CA VAL A 10 12.84 13.51 28.23
C VAL A 10 12.15 14.08 29.47
N ALA A 11 10.84 14.32 29.38
CA ALA A 11 10.04 14.81 30.50
C ALA A 11 9.60 13.62 31.35
N VAL A 12 10.34 13.38 32.42
CA VAL A 12 10.02 12.39 33.45
C VAL A 12 8.74 12.83 34.18
N VAL A 13 7.69 12.02 34.13
CA VAL A 13 6.49 12.18 34.96
C VAL A 13 6.88 12.00 36.43
N ARG A 14 6.60 13.04 37.26
CA ARG A 14 6.78 13.04 38.71
C ARG A 14 5.69 12.22 39.40
N GLY A 15 5.95 10.94 39.65
CA GLY A 15 5.78 10.38 41.00
C GLY A 15 7.09 10.59 41.77
N GLN A 16 7.13 10.53 43.10
CA GLN A 16 8.39 10.52 43.85
C GLN A 16 9.19 9.25 43.52
N ALA A 17 9.85 9.26 42.35
CA ALA A 17 10.85 8.28 42.00
C ALA A 17 11.99 8.43 43.01
N PRO A 18 12.59 7.32 43.47
CA PRO A 18 13.79 7.38 44.29
C PRO A 18 14.80 8.31 43.62
N LYS A 19 15.43 9.17 44.42
CA LYS A 19 16.44 10.11 43.93
C LYS A 19 17.53 9.30 43.24
N LYS A 20 17.64 9.43 41.91
CA LYS A 20 18.67 8.73 41.12
C LYS A 20 20.05 9.09 41.66
N ASP A 21 20.89 8.09 41.86
CA ASP A 21 22.25 8.28 42.34
C ASP A 21 23.26 7.57 41.44
N TRP A 22 24.38 8.23 41.21
CA TRP A 22 25.48 7.65 40.45
C TRP A 22 26.23 6.67 41.33
N LYS A 23 26.36 5.41 40.87
CA LYS A 23 27.06 4.38 41.63
C LYS A 23 28.54 4.75 41.84
N ASP A 24 29.16 4.08 42.83
CA ASP A 24 30.56 4.25 43.21
C ASP A 24 30.93 5.72 43.54
N GLY A 25 30.10 6.42 44.31
CA GLY A 25 30.38 7.79 44.74
C GLY A 25 30.50 8.77 43.57
N GLY A 26 29.75 8.56 42.48
CA GLY A 26 29.79 9.40 41.29
C GLY A 26 30.70 8.88 40.17
N ALA A 27 31.49 7.83 40.38
CA ALA A 27 32.42 7.33 39.36
C ALA A 27 31.71 6.77 38.11
N GLU A 28 30.44 6.36 38.23
CA GLU A 28 29.62 5.96 37.11
C GLU A 28 29.40 7.08 36.08
N TYR A 29 29.32 8.34 36.53
CA TYR A 29 29.03 9.49 35.67
C TYR A 29 29.99 9.60 34.48
N LYS A 30 31.27 9.24 34.67
CA LYS A 30 32.27 9.29 33.59
C LYS A 30 31.95 8.32 32.44
N PHE A 31 31.29 7.20 32.71
CA PHE A 31 30.88 6.23 31.69
C PHE A 31 29.66 6.74 30.92
N TYR A 32 28.70 7.33 31.63
CA TYR A 32 27.59 8.05 31.01
C TYR A 32 28.10 9.19 30.11
N ASP A 33 28.94 10.07 30.65
CA ASP A 33 29.49 11.24 29.94
C ASP A 33 30.30 10.81 28.71
N ALA A 34 31.14 9.77 28.86
CA ALA A 34 31.90 9.19 27.75
C ALA A 34 30.99 8.67 26.63
N ALA A 35 29.87 8.01 26.97
CA ALA A 35 28.92 7.49 25.98
C ALA A 35 28.10 8.59 25.31
N VAL A 36 27.58 9.56 26.07
CA VAL A 36 26.70 10.60 25.53
C VAL A 36 27.44 11.59 24.63
N LYS A 37 28.72 11.86 24.92
CA LYS A 37 29.57 12.73 24.09
C LYS A 37 30.11 12.07 22.82
N GLN A 38 29.98 10.76 22.65
CA GLN A 38 30.37 10.11 21.40
C GLN A 38 29.46 10.56 20.25
N THR A 39 30.09 11.03 19.17
CA THR A 39 29.42 11.37 17.91
C THR A 39 29.42 10.21 16.92
N ASP A 40 30.42 9.34 16.98
CA ASP A 40 30.47 8.10 16.20
C ASP A 40 29.57 7.03 16.85
N ASN A 41 28.62 6.50 16.08
CA ASN A 41 27.62 5.57 16.60
C ASN A 41 28.21 4.22 17.05
N THR A 42 29.29 3.76 16.40
CA THR A 42 29.96 2.51 16.80
C THR A 42 30.69 2.70 18.12
N LYS A 43 31.47 3.78 18.26
CA LYS A 43 32.14 4.12 19.53
C LYS A 43 31.14 4.40 20.65
N LYS A 44 30.00 5.02 20.32
CA LYS A 44 28.91 5.23 21.27
C LYS A 44 28.37 3.90 21.79
N LEU A 45 28.14 2.94 20.90
CA LEU A 45 27.70 1.59 21.27
C LEU A 45 28.72 0.91 22.19
N ASP A 46 30.02 0.99 21.87
CA ASP A 46 31.08 0.43 22.71
C ASP A 46 31.12 1.08 24.10
N ALA A 47 30.98 2.40 24.18
CA ALA A 47 30.92 3.13 25.44
C ALA A 47 29.68 2.77 26.27
N LEU A 48 28.51 2.61 25.64
CA LEU A 48 27.30 2.14 26.30
C LEU A 48 27.47 0.71 26.85
N ASN A 49 28.11 -0.18 26.08
CA ASN A 49 28.44 -1.54 26.51
C ASN A 49 29.41 -1.55 27.69
N ALA A 50 30.44 -0.70 27.67
CA ALA A 50 31.35 -0.54 28.79
C ALA A 50 30.63 -0.03 30.04
N TRP A 51 29.72 0.93 29.89
CA TRP A 51 28.88 1.41 30.98
C TRP A 51 28.00 0.28 31.54
N LYS A 52 27.30 -0.48 30.69
CA LYS A 52 26.45 -1.60 31.10
C LYS A 52 27.23 -2.72 31.79
N ALA A 53 28.43 -3.04 31.30
CA ALA A 53 29.27 -4.07 31.89
C ALA A 53 29.78 -3.67 33.29
N LYS A 54 30.18 -2.41 33.47
CA LYS A 54 30.70 -1.92 34.75
C LYS A 54 29.58 -1.66 35.77
N TYR A 55 28.42 -1.18 35.31
CA TYR A 55 27.29 -0.78 36.14
C TYR A 55 25.98 -1.44 35.65
N PRO A 56 25.83 -2.76 35.80
CA PRO A 56 24.64 -3.47 35.30
C PRO A 56 23.34 -2.96 35.94
N THR A 57 23.37 -2.61 37.23
CA THR A 57 22.22 -2.19 38.05
C THR A 57 22.17 -0.67 38.30
N THR A 58 22.38 0.13 37.25
CA THR A 58 22.31 1.61 37.32
C THR A 58 20.88 2.12 37.56
N ASP A 59 20.75 3.24 38.29
CA ASP A 59 19.49 3.96 38.45
C ASP A 59 19.08 4.73 37.17
N TYR A 60 20.02 4.86 36.22
CA TYR A 60 19.84 5.54 34.94
C TYR A 60 19.59 4.55 33.78
N ASN A 61 18.98 3.39 34.07
CA ASN A 61 18.82 2.33 33.07
C ASN A 61 17.93 2.79 31.90
N MET A 62 16.88 3.55 32.18
CA MET A 62 16.00 4.07 31.12
C MET A 62 16.72 5.06 30.19
N GLU A 63 17.56 5.93 30.73
CA GLU A 63 18.42 6.82 29.93
C GLU A 63 19.40 6.01 29.06
N ARG A 64 20.03 5.00 29.65
CA ARG A 64 20.95 4.10 28.93
C ARG A 64 20.23 3.36 27.81
N LEU A 65 19.04 2.81 28.06
CA LEU A 65 18.22 2.14 27.05
C LEU A 65 17.79 3.11 25.93
N GLY A 66 17.42 4.34 26.27
CA GLY A 66 17.13 5.38 25.28
C GLY A 66 18.32 5.67 24.36
N HIS A 67 19.55 5.73 24.92
CA HIS A 67 20.76 5.87 24.12
C HIS A 67 21.07 4.64 23.27
N TYR A 68 20.87 3.43 23.79
CA TYR A 68 20.98 2.21 22.99
C TYR A 68 20.00 2.22 21.81
N LEU A 69 18.73 2.52 22.07
CA LEU A 69 17.67 2.53 21.07
C LEU A 69 18.00 3.47 19.89
N LEU A 70 18.41 4.71 20.19
CA LEU A 70 18.81 5.69 19.18
C LEU A 70 20.09 5.25 18.44
N THR A 71 21.06 4.68 19.16
CA THR A 71 22.32 4.21 18.55
C THR A 71 22.05 3.04 17.60
N TYR A 72 21.22 2.07 17.98
CA TYR A 72 20.83 0.96 17.12
C TYR A 72 20.02 1.42 15.90
N GLN A 73 19.16 2.42 16.05
CA GLN A 73 18.48 3.03 14.91
C GLN A 73 19.48 3.67 13.94
N ALA A 74 20.46 4.42 14.45
CA ALA A 74 21.48 5.08 13.62
C ALA A 74 22.45 4.10 12.95
N LEU A 75 22.69 2.94 13.57
CA LEU A 75 23.47 1.83 13.02
C LEU A 75 22.66 0.89 12.11
N ASN A 76 21.39 1.21 11.84
CA ASN A 76 20.48 0.38 11.03
C ASN A 76 20.38 -1.07 11.53
N GLN A 77 20.21 -1.25 12.86
CA GLN A 77 20.02 -2.56 13.51
C GLN A 77 18.57 -2.72 13.99
N PRO A 78 17.60 -2.98 13.08
CA PRO A 78 16.17 -2.99 13.43
C PRO A 78 15.80 -4.05 14.47
N GLU A 79 16.47 -5.21 14.49
CA GLU A 79 16.25 -6.25 15.49
C GLU A 79 16.60 -5.75 16.90
N ARG A 80 17.73 -5.06 17.03
CA ARG A 80 18.16 -4.46 18.30
C ARG A 80 17.26 -3.31 18.75
N VAL A 81 16.67 -2.59 17.80
CA VAL A 81 15.62 -1.59 18.08
C VAL A 81 14.39 -2.26 18.69
N LEU A 82 13.96 -3.41 18.16
CA LEU A 82 12.82 -4.14 18.72
C LEU A 82 13.11 -4.71 20.12
N GLU A 83 14.30 -5.29 20.32
CA GLU A 83 14.74 -5.81 21.62
C GLU A 83 14.77 -4.70 22.68
N THR A 84 15.51 -3.63 22.41
CA THR A 84 15.68 -2.51 23.34
C THR A 84 14.36 -1.77 23.58
N GLY A 85 13.58 -1.56 22.51
CA GLY A 85 12.27 -0.93 22.61
C GLY A 85 11.29 -1.77 23.45
N SER A 86 11.34 -3.10 23.35
CA SER A 86 10.51 -3.99 24.19
C SER A 86 10.89 -3.89 25.67
N GLU A 87 12.18 -3.77 25.99
CA GLU A 87 12.64 -3.53 27.37
C GLU A 87 12.15 -2.18 27.90
N ILE A 88 12.22 -1.12 27.08
CA ILE A 88 11.68 0.20 27.42
C ILE A 88 10.18 0.14 27.67
N LEU A 89 9.40 -0.49 26.77
CA LEU A 89 7.94 -0.57 26.88
C LEU A 89 7.45 -1.48 28.02
N ALA A 90 8.29 -2.38 28.52
CA ALA A 90 7.98 -3.13 29.73
C ALA A 90 8.02 -2.25 30.98
N ALA A 91 8.91 -1.24 31.02
CA ALA A 91 9.02 -0.29 32.12
C ALA A 91 8.13 0.94 31.96
N ASP A 92 7.96 1.42 30.73
CA ASP A 92 7.15 2.58 30.36
C ASP A 92 6.34 2.27 29.08
N PRO A 93 5.13 1.70 29.21
CA PRO A 93 4.30 1.34 28.06
C PRO A 93 3.88 2.52 27.18
N LYS A 94 4.02 3.76 27.66
CA LYS A 94 3.65 4.99 26.95
C LYS A 94 4.85 5.72 26.36
N ASN A 95 6.00 5.07 26.28
CA ASN A 95 7.21 5.65 25.71
C ASN A 95 7.07 5.84 24.19
N LEU A 96 6.60 7.02 23.77
CA LEU A 96 6.37 7.35 22.36
C LEU A 96 7.63 7.16 21.48
N PRO A 97 8.85 7.55 21.90
CA PRO A 97 10.06 7.27 21.12
C PRO A 97 10.28 5.79 20.83
N ALA A 98 10.09 4.91 21.83
CA ALA A 98 10.20 3.47 21.63
C ALA A 98 9.13 2.93 20.67
N VAL A 99 7.86 3.29 20.87
CA VAL A 99 6.77 2.90 19.98
C VAL A 99 7.07 3.33 18.54
N TYR A 100 7.39 4.60 18.32
CA TYR A 100 7.71 5.15 17.01
C TYR A 100 8.86 4.40 16.32
N LEU A 101 9.97 4.19 17.02
CA LEU A 101 11.15 3.54 16.44
C LEU A 101 10.91 2.05 16.16
N MET A 102 10.17 1.35 17.02
CA MET A 102 9.77 -0.03 16.79
C MET A 102 8.84 -0.16 15.58
N THR A 103 7.83 0.71 15.46
CA THR A 103 6.93 0.73 14.29
C THR A 103 7.69 1.03 13.00
N ALA A 104 8.62 1.99 13.04
CA ALA A 104 9.46 2.31 11.89
C ALA A 104 10.47 1.21 11.53
N ALA A 105 10.93 0.43 12.51
CA ALA A 105 11.88 -0.67 12.28
C ALA A 105 11.24 -1.84 11.52
N GLY A 106 9.93 -2.04 11.63
CA GLY A 106 9.21 -3.15 11.01
C GLY A 106 9.54 -3.37 9.54
N THR A 107 9.37 -2.33 8.72
CA THR A 107 9.60 -2.40 7.26
C THR A 107 11.07 -2.52 6.85
N ARG A 108 12.01 -2.39 7.81
CA ARG A 108 13.45 -2.57 7.59
C ARG A 108 13.94 -3.98 7.92
N LEU A 109 13.09 -4.82 8.52
CA LEU A 109 13.43 -6.22 8.78
C LEU A 109 13.50 -6.99 7.46
N ALA A 110 14.64 -7.60 7.16
CA ALA A 110 14.82 -8.32 5.90
C ALA A 110 13.97 -9.60 5.81
N LYS A 111 13.88 -10.35 6.91
CA LYS A 111 13.11 -11.60 7.04
C LYS A 111 12.48 -11.68 8.44
N PRO A 112 11.41 -10.91 8.70
CA PRO A 112 10.83 -10.82 10.03
C PRO A 112 10.25 -12.17 10.46
N THR A 113 10.56 -12.60 11.68
CA THR A 113 9.91 -13.76 12.29
C THR A 113 8.47 -13.42 12.70
N PRO A 114 7.58 -14.42 12.90
CA PRO A 114 6.23 -14.16 13.42
C PRO A 114 6.22 -13.38 14.74
N GLN A 115 7.20 -13.65 15.61
CA GLN A 115 7.36 -12.93 16.88
C GLN A 115 7.74 -11.47 16.67
N GLN A 116 8.68 -11.18 15.75
CA GLN A 116 9.05 -9.81 15.40
C GLN A 116 7.86 -9.06 14.78
N LEU A 117 7.09 -9.71 13.90
CA LEU A 117 5.87 -9.12 13.34
C LEU A 117 4.86 -8.77 14.43
N ALA A 118 4.64 -9.65 15.41
CA ALA A 118 3.73 -9.39 16.53
C ALA A 118 4.19 -8.22 17.42
N ILE A 119 5.50 -8.09 17.66
CA ILE A 119 6.08 -6.94 18.40
C ILE A 119 5.84 -5.63 17.65
N VAL A 120 6.13 -5.61 16.35
CA VAL A 120 5.93 -4.42 15.50
C VAL A 120 4.45 -4.08 15.38
N GLU A 121 3.60 -5.08 15.20
CA GLU A 121 2.14 -4.94 15.12
C GLU A 121 1.58 -4.31 16.40
N LYS A 122 2.02 -4.76 17.57
CA LYS A 122 1.62 -4.17 18.86
C LYS A 122 2.01 -2.69 18.92
N ALA A 123 3.24 -2.34 18.55
CA ALA A 123 3.68 -0.95 18.53
C ALA A 123 2.89 -0.09 17.52
N ALA A 124 2.65 -0.61 16.31
CA ALA A 124 1.89 0.07 15.27
C ALA A 124 0.42 0.31 15.67
N ASN A 125 -0.22 -0.69 16.30
CA ASN A 125 -1.58 -0.56 16.83
C ASN A 125 -1.69 0.50 17.93
N SER A 126 -0.67 0.65 18.78
CA SER A 126 -0.65 1.73 19.77
C SER A 126 -0.73 3.12 19.12
N LEU A 127 -0.14 3.31 17.93
CA LEU A 127 -0.19 4.57 17.20
C LEU A 127 -1.54 4.82 16.50
N THR A 128 -2.34 3.79 16.22
CA THR A 128 -3.60 3.93 15.47
C THR A 128 -4.84 3.83 16.35
N ALA A 129 -4.78 3.10 17.46
CA ALA A 129 -5.93 2.86 18.33
C ALA A 129 -6.09 3.92 19.44
N ASP A 130 -4.98 4.43 19.99
CA ASP A 130 -5.01 5.34 21.14
C ASP A 130 -3.83 6.33 21.11
N LEU A 131 -3.64 6.99 19.96
CA LEU A 131 -2.51 7.90 19.77
C LEU A 131 -2.48 9.01 20.83
N ASP A 132 -3.63 9.57 21.18
CA ASP A 132 -3.71 10.71 22.10
C ASP A 132 -3.19 10.40 23.50
N SER A 133 -3.23 9.14 23.94
CA SER A 133 -2.69 8.77 25.24
C SER A 133 -1.16 8.81 25.31
N PHE A 134 -0.48 9.00 24.17
CA PHE A 134 0.96 9.20 24.03
C PHE A 134 1.38 10.67 23.98
N LYS A 135 0.44 11.64 24.03
CA LYS A 135 0.78 13.06 23.99
C LYS A 135 1.71 13.43 25.17
N PRO A 136 2.93 13.95 24.94
CA PRO A 136 3.79 14.39 26.02
C PRO A 136 3.15 15.58 26.77
N ALA A 137 3.26 15.59 28.10
CA ALA A 137 2.69 16.67 28.93
C ALA A 137 3.26 18.06 28.59
N ALA A 138 4.50 18.12 28.09
CA ALA A 138 5.16 19.35 27.66
C ALA A 138 4.78 19.79 26.23
N ALA A 139 4.12 18.95 25.45
CA ALA A 139 3.73 19.28 24.08
C ALA A 139 2.45 20.11 24.06
N SER A 140 2.44 21.19 23.27
CA SER A 140 1.23 21.97 23.04
C SER A 140 0.19 21.16 22.25
N ASP A 141 -1.09 21.50 22.37
CA ASP A 141 -2.14 20.90 21.53
C ASP A 141 -1.90 21.13 20.04
N ALA A 142 -1.41 22.32 19.68
CA ALA A 142 -1.11 22.69 18.31
C ALA A 142 0.03 21.84 17.71
N ASP A 143 1.14 21.69 18.44
CA ASP A 143 2.26 20.86 18.00
C ASP A 143 1.85 19.39 17.92
N TRP A 144 1.06 18.91 18.88
CA TRP A 144 0.57 17.55 18.86
C TRP A 144 -0.34 17.29 17.64
N ALA A 145 -1.35 18.14 17.42
CA ALA A 145 -2.24 18.04 16.27
C ALA A 145 -1.50 18.09 14.93
N LYS A 146 -0.43 18.89 14.82
CA LYS A 146 0.41 18.97 13.63
C LYS A 146 1.16 17.67 13.32
N ASN A 147 1.60 16.93 14.34
CA ASN A 147 2.41 15.72 14.16
C ASN A 147 1.59 14.42 14.14
N LYS A 148 0.33 14.44 14.62
CA LYS A 148 -0.57 13.27 14.60
C LYS A 148 -0.66 12.58 13.23
N PRO A 149 -0.85 13.28 12.10
CA PRO A 149 -1.00 12.63 10.80
C PRO A 149 0.21 11.77 10.42
N ASP A 150 1.42 12.20 10.77
CA ASP A 150 2.64 11.45 10.48
C ASP A 150 2.75 10.17 11.33
N LEU A 151 2.36 10.24 12.61
CA LEU A 151 2.33 9.08 13.50
C LEU A 151 1.26 8.06 13.07
N LEU A 152 0.06 8.55 12.70
CA LEU A 152 -1.01 7.72 12.13
C LEU A 152 -0.58 7.09 10.82
N SER A 153 0.04 7.86 9.92
CA SER A 153 0.56 7.37 8.65
C SER A 153 1.56 6.25 8.87
N LEU A 154 2.50 6.42 9.81
CA LEU A 154 3.47 5.38 10.16
C LEU A 154 2.78 4.11 10.69
N GLY A 155 1.83 4.26 11.62
CA GLY A 155 1.08 3.14 12.19
C GLY A 155 0.33 2.34 11.11
N TYR A 156 -0.51 3.02 10.33
CA TYR A 156 -1.29 2.39 9.26
C TYR A 156 -0.43 1.80 8.16
N MET A 157 0.65 2.49 7.74
CA MET A 157 1.60 1.96 6.77
C MET A 157 2.21 0.64 7.24
N THR A 158 2.68 0.59 8.50
CA THR A 158 3.31 -0.61 9.05
C THR A 158 2.31 -1.74 9.24
N LEU A 159 1.09 -1.47 9.71
CA LEU A 159 0.03 -2.49 9.79
C LEU A 159 -0.33 -3.04 8.41
N GLY A 160 -0.46 -2.18 7.40
CA GLY A 160 -0.69 -2.61 6.02
C GLY A 160 0.43 -3.51 5.50
N TRP A 161 1.69 -3.15 5.78
CA TRP A 161 2.85 -3.96 5.39
C TRP A 161 2.91 -5.32 6.09
N ILE A 162 2.55 -5.38 7.38
CA ILE A 162 2.46 -6.64 8.14
C ILE A 162 1.40 -7.56 7.52
N ASN A 163 0.19 -7.04 7.30
CA ASN A 163 -0.90 -7.79 6.68
C ASN A 163 -0.52 -8.28 5.28
N MET A 164 0.14 -7.42 4.48
CA MET A 164 0.65 -7.79 3.15
C MET A 164 1.69 -8.92 3.24
N THR A 165 2.60 -8.87 4.22
CA THR A 165 3.60 -9.92 4.46
C THR A 165 2.95 -11.24 4.88
N ARG A 166 1.84 -11.18 5.63
CA ARG A 166 0.99 -12.34 5.98
C ARG A 166 0.06 -12.80 4.85
N LYS A 167 0.06 -12.11 3.69
CA LYS A 167 -0.86 -12.32 2.55
C LYS A 167 -2.33 -12.05 2.88
N GLU A 168 -2.60 -11.27 3.91
CA GLU A 168 -3.92 -10.81 4.34
C GLU A 168 -4.31 -9.56 3.54
N ASN A 169 -4.41 -9.69 2.21
CA ASN A 169 -4.57 -8.55 1.30
C ASN A 169 -5.76 -7.64 1.63
N PRO A 170 -6.96 -8.12 2.03
CA PRO A 170 -8.06 -7.23 2.42
C PRO A 170 -7.76 -6.37 3.66
N ALA A 171 -7.07 -6.95 4.65
CA ALA A 171 -6.64 -6.21 5.84
C ALA A 171 -5.52 -5.21 5.52
N ALA A 172 -4.63 -5.58 4.59
CA ALA A 172 -3.59 -4.69 4.09
C ALA A 172 -4.18 -3.49 3.34
N GLU A 173 -5.16 -3.73 2.45
CA GLU A 173 -5.88 -2.70 1.71
C GLU A 173 -6.50 -1.68 2.66
N LYS A 174 -7.27 -2.12 3.66
CA LYS A 174 -7.90 -1.24 4.65
C LYS A 174 -6.88 -0.31 5.32
N ASN A 175 -5.75 -0.85 5.78
CA ASN A 175 -4.73 -0.06 6.45
C ASN A 175 -4.01 0.92 5.50
N PHE A 176 -3.70 0.50 4.27
CA PHE A 176 -3.08 1.40 3.30
C PHE A 176 -4.02 2.52 2.86
N VAL A 177 -5.32 2.27 2.77
CA VAL A 177 -6.34 3.32 2.55
C VAL A 177 -6.32 4.35 3.69
N GLU A 178 -6.35 3.91 4.95
CA GLU A 178 -6.27 4.84 6.09
C GLU A 178 -4.95 5.62 6.11
N CYS A 179 -3.84 4.98 5.75
CA CYS A 179 -2.56 5.67 5.61
C CYS A 179 -2.61 6.80 4.56
N LEU A 180 -3.22 6.55 3.39
CA LEU A 180 -3.31 7.57 2.33
C LEU A 180 -4.32 8.68 2.64
N LYS A 181 -5.31 8.43 3.50
CA LYS A 181 -6.20 9.50 3.99
C LYS A 181 -5.46 10.53 4.84
N VAL A 182 -4.53 10.09 5.69
CA VAL A 182 -3.74 11.00 6.56
C VAL A 182 -2.45 11.49 5.89
N ASN A 183 -1.90 10.73 4.93
CA ASN A 183 -0.71 11.09 4.17
C ASN A 183 -0.89 10.73 2.68
N PRO A 184 -1.62 11.58 1.92
CA PRO A 184 -1.94 11.32 0.51
C PRO A 184 -0.72 11.29 -0.41
N ASN A 185 0.41 11.80 0.06
CA ASN A 185 1.64 11.98 -0.70
C ASN A 185 2.55 10.73 -0.68
N ASN A 186 2.19 9.68 0.06
CA ASN A 186 3.02 8.49 0.20
C ASN A 186 2.93 7.58 -1.07
N GLY A 187 3.90 7.77 -1.98
CA GLY A 187 3.97 6.99 -3.22
C GLY A 187 4.21 5.50 -3.02
N GLN A 188 4.98 5.14 -1.97
CA GLN A 188 5.26 3.74 -1.64
C GLN A 188 3.99 3.00 -1.18
N VAL A 189 3.14 3.66 -0.40
CA VAL A 189 1.86 3.11 0.02
C VAL A 189 0.89 3.00 -1.15
N SER A 190 0.92 3.94 -2.11
CA SER A 190 0.14 3.80 -3.35
C SER A 190 0.56 2.54 -4.13
N TYR A 191 1.86 2.27 -4.23
CA TYR A 191 2.35 1.04 -4.85
C TYR A 191 1.83 -0.21 -4.13
N TRP A 192 1.99 -0.28 -2.80
CA TRP A 192 1.53 -1.44 -2.02
C TRP A 192 0.01 -1.61 -2.06
N LEU A 193 -0.76 -0.53 -1.99
CA LEU A 193 -2.21 -0.57 -2.12
C LEU A 193 -2.64 -1.13 -3.47
N GLY A 194 -2.04 -0.64 -4.56
CA GLY A 194 -2.27 -1.18 -5.90
C GLY A 194 -1.96 -2.67 -5.99
N SER A 195 -0.84 -3.10 -5.38
CA SER A 195 -0.42 -4.51 -5.38
C SER A 195 -1.42 -5.40 -4.66
N VAL A 196 -1.86 -5.03 -3.46
CA VAL A 196 -2.77 -5.87 -2.65
C VAL A 196 -4.18 -5.90 -3.23
N ILE A 197 -4.66 -4.82 -3.85
CA ILE A 197 -5.95 -4.80 -4.57
C ILE A 197 -5.87 -5.74 -5.78
N ILE A 198 -4.85 -5.61 -6.62
CA ILE A 198 -4.68 -6.47 -7.81
C ILE A 198 -4.53 -7.94 -7.43
N ALA A 199 -3.82 -8.24 -6.33
CA ALA A 199 -3.63 -9.61 -5.85
C ALA A 199 -4.94 -10.29 -5.43
N GLN A 200 -5.97 -9.53 -5.05
CA GLN A 200 -7.29 -10.07 -4.72
C GLN A 200 -8.09 -10.52 -5.95
N ARG A 201 -7.74 -10.03 -7.16
CA ARG A 201 -8.40 -10.37 -8.43
C ARG A 201 -9.91 -10.11 -8.44
N ASN A 202 -10.40 -9.22 -7.58
CA ASN A 202 -11.79 -8.78 -7.60
C ASN A 202 -12.01 -7.84 -8.79
N PRO A 203 -12.87 -8.18 -9.77
CA PRO A 203 -13.11 -7.34 -10.94
C PRO A 203 -13.60 -5.93 -10.62
N ASP A 204 -14.34 -5.75 -9.52
CA ASP A 204 -14.94 -4.47 -9.12
C ASP A 204 -13.90 -3.48 -8.61
N THR A 205 -12.87 -3.98 -7.92
CA THR A 205 -11.79 -3.16 -7.36
C THR A 205 -10.51 -3.20 -8.19
N TYR A 206 -10.40 -4.09 -9.19
CA TYR A 206 -9.22 -4.17 -10.05
C TYR A 206 -8.84 -2.83 -10.71
N PRO A 207 -9.80 -2.02 -11.23
CA PRO A 207 -9.51 -0.68 -11.73
C PRO A 207 -8.86 0.24 -10.67
N ILE A 208 -9.32 0.17 -9.42
CA ILE A 208 -8.76 0.94 -8.30
C ILE A 208 -7.29 0.54 -8.06
N GLY A 209 -7.00 -0.75 -8.16
CA GLY A 209 -5.63 -1.27 -8.08
C GLY A 209 -4.72 -0.71 -9.19
N LEU A 210 -5.23 -0.66 -10.42
CA LEU A 210 -4.53 -0.04 -11.56
C LEU A 210 -4.31 1.46 -11.36
N PHE A 211 -5.30 2.18 -10.80
CA PHE A 211 -5.16 3.60 -10.46
C PHE A 211 -4.00 3.84 -9.48
N HIS A 212 -3.92 3.05 -8.41
CA HIS A 212 -2.84 3.20 -7.43
C HIS A 212 -1.46 2.82 -7.99
N MET A 213 -1.40 1.85 -8.91
CA MET A 213 -0.18 1.58 -9.69
C MET A 213 0.21 2.75 -10.60
N ALA A 214 -0.77 3.42 -11.22
CA ALA A 214 -0.55 4.61 -12.00
C ALA A 214 -0.01 5.76 -11.14
N ARG A 215 -0.60 5.98 -9.96
CA ARG A 215 -0.10 6.96 -9.00
C ARG A 215 1.34 6.67 -8.60
N ALA A 216 1.64 5.43 -8.26
CA ALA A 216 2.97 5.00 -7.86
C ALA A 216 4.04 5.27 -8.94
N GLY A 217 3.71 5.08 -10.22
CA GLY A 217 4.63 5.35 -11.34
C GLY A 217 4.71 6.82 -11.76
N SER A 218 3.63 7.58 -11.62
CA SER A 218 3.50 8.92 -12.22
C SER A 218 3.64 10.09 -11.24
N TYR A 219 3.41 9.89 -9.94
CA TYR A 219 3.56 10.95 -8.94
C TYR A 219 5.05 11.30 -8.72
N THR A 220 5.37 12.59 -8.77
CA THR A 220 6.73 13.15 -8.62
C THR A 220 6.86 14.16 -7.48
N GLY A 221 5.78 14.40 -6.72
CA GLY A 221 5.77 15.35 -5.62
C GLY A 221 6.51 14.84 -4.37
N THR A 222 6.40 15.60 -3.29
CA THR A 222 6.94 15.21 -1.98
C THR A 222 6.42 13.84 -1.57
N GLY A 223 7.28 12.92 -1.13
CA GLY A 223 6.86 11.57 -0.73
C GLY A 223 6.67 10.58 -1.88
N ALA A 224 6.94 10.98 -3.13
CA ALA A 224 7.06 10.07 -4.25
C ALA A 224 8.13 9.00 -4.00
N MET A 225 7.93 7.82 -4.61
CA MET A 225 8.99 6.81 -4.65
C MET A 225 10.22 7.33 -5.42
N PRO A 226 11.42 6.84 -5.12
CA PRO A 226 12.58 7.12 -5.96
C PRO A 226 12.36 6.59 -7.37
N ASP A 227 13.05 7.17 -8.36
CA ASP A 227 12.90 6.80 -9.78
C ASP A 227 13.10 5.31 -10.04
N ALA A 228 14.04 4.69 -9.32
CA ALA A 228 14.29 3.25 -9.37
C ALA A 228 13.08 2.40 -8.97
N GLY A 229 12.15 2.93 -8.14
CA GLY A 229 10.88 2.29 -7.79
C GLY A 229 9.71 2.71 -8.69
N ARG A 230 9.69 3.97 -9.17
CA ARG A 230 8.61 4.48 -10.04
C ARG A 230 8.61 3.81 -11.41
N LYS A 231 9.78 3.59 -12.01
CA LYS A 231 9.86 2.97 -13.35
C LYS A 231 9.28 1.55 -13.38
N PRO A 232 9.67 0.62 -12.48
CA PRO A 232 9.04 -0.70 -12.43
C PRO A 232 7.53 -0.65 -12.19
N ALA A 233 7.02 0.29 -11.38
CA ALA A 233 5.59 0.46 -11.18
C ALA A 233 4.87 0.91 -12.47
N ALA A 234 5.46 1.83 -13.23
CA ALA A 234 4.94 2.29 -14.52
C ALA A 234 4.97 1.19 -15.60
N ASP A 235 6.05 0.40 -15.64
CA ASP A 235 6.18 -0.73 -16.57
C ASP A 235 5.15 -1.83 -16.23
N TYR A 236 4.98 -2.14 -14.94
CA TYR A 236 3.94 -3.08 -14.47
C TYR A 236 2.53 -2.59 -14.81
N LEU A 237 2.23 -1.32 -14.53
CA LEU A 237 0.95 -0.70 -14.88
C LEU A 237 0.64 -0.89 -16.37
N THR A 238 1.61 -0.59 -17.24
CA THR A 238 1.40 -0.69 -18.70
C THR A 238 0.97 -2.09 -19.10
N LYS A 239 1.63 -3.11 -18.56
CA LYS A 239 1.28 -4.52 -18.79
C LYS A 239 -0.08 -4.88 -18.19
N ALA A 240 -0.33 -4.54 -16.94
CA ALA A 240 -1.57 -4.89 -16.24
C ALA A 240 -2.79 -4.19 -16.87
N TYR A 241 -2.65 -2.91 -17.21
CA TYR A 241 -3.68 -2.12 -17.90
C TYR A 241 -3.99 -2.70 -19.26
N THR A 242 -3.00 -2.93 -20.13
CA THR A 242 -3.23 -3.46 -21.47
C THR A 242 -3.81 -4.88 -21.43
N THR A 243 -3.45 -5.68 -20.43
CA THR A 243 -4.06 -7.00 -20.21
C THR A 243 -5.53 -6.87 -19.80
N TYR A 244 -5.85 -5.94 -18.90
CA TYR A 244 -7.22 -5.73 -18.40
C TYR A 244 -8.12 -5.04 -19.43
N HIS A 245 -7.66 -3.94 -20.03
CA HIS A 245 -8.37 -3.06 -20.94
C HIS A 245 -8.32 -3.52 -22.40
N GLY A 246 -7.28 -4.25 -22.81
CA GLY A 246 -7.09 -4.76 -24.17
C GLY A 246 -6.37 -3.81 -25.13
N THR A 247 -6.21 -2.53 -24.77
CA THR A 247 -5.44 -1.54 -25.53
C THR A 247 -4.68 -0.62 -24.56
N ALA A 248 -3.83 0.27 -25.10
CA ALA A 248 -3.19 1.34 -24.33
C ALA A 248 -4.01 2.65 -24.31
N GLU A 249 -5.19 2.66 -24.94
CA GLU A 249 -6.06 3.83 -25.00
C GLU A 249 -6.50 4.22 -23.57
N GLY A 250 -6.48 5.52 -23.25
CA GLY A 250 -6.82 6.02 -21.92
C GLY A 250 -5.72 5.88 -20.84
N LEU A 251 -4.65 5.12 -21.11
CA LEU A 251 -3.59 4.88 -20.11
C LEU A 251 -2.85 6.16 -19.70
N ASP A 252 -2.59 7.08 -20.65
CA ASP A 252 -1.93 8.35 -20.34
C ASP A 252 -2.82 9.29 -19.51
N GLU A 253 -4.13 9.29 -19.75
CA GLU A 253 -5.07 10.05 -18.92
C GLU A 253 -5.16 9.45 -17.51
N LEU A 254 -5.18 8.11 -17.38
CA LEU A 254 -5.11 7.44 -16.08
C LEU A 254 -3.87 7.88 -15.29
N ARG A 255 -2.70 7.89 -15.93
CA ARG A 255 -1.43 8.35 -15.32
C ARG A 255 -1.53 9.80 -14.86
N LYS A 256 -2.07 10.68 -15.70
CA LYS A 256 -2.22 12.10 -15.40
C LYS A 256 -3.15 12.33 -14.21
N VAL A 257 -4.32 11.69 -14.17
CA VAL A 257 -5.26 11.80 -13.05
C VAL A 257 -4.63 11.24 -11.77
N ALA A 258 -3.99 10.07 -11.85
CA ALA A 258 -3.38 9.42 -10.69
C ALA A 258 -2.15 10.16 -10.14
N ALA A 259 -1.42 10.90 -10.99
CA ALA A 259 -0.38 11.82 -10.53
C ALA A 259 -0.95 12.98 -9.71
N ALA A 260 -2.15 13.47 -10.04
CA ALA A 260 -2.78 14.59 -9.36
C ALA A 260 -3.54 14.21 -8.07
N GLN A 261 -4.09 12.99 -7.99
CA GLN A 261 -5.01 12.59 -6.91
C GLN A 261 -4.56 11.32 -6.20
N ALA A 262 -4.69 11.29 -4.87
CA ALA A 262 -4.30 10.14 -4.05
C ALA A 262 -5.25 8.94 -4.16
N PHE A 263 -6.52 9.23 -4.45
CA PHE A 263 -7.57 8.26 -4.66
C PHE A 263 -8.20 8.50 -6.03
N PRO A 264 -8.79 7.46 -6.65
CA PRO A 264 -9.55 7.64 -7.87
C PRO A 264 -10.71 8.63 -7.63
N PRO A 265 -11.10 9.40 -8.66
CA PRO A 265 -12.26 10.28 -8.56
C PRO A 265 -13.53 9.46 -8.27
N GLU A 266 -14.53 10.12 -7.68
CA GLU A 266 -15.82 9.48 -7.42
C GLU A 266 -16.42 8.90 -8.72
N GLY A 267 -16.92 7.67 -8.65
CA GLY A 267 -17.47 6.96 -9.81
C GLY A 267 -16.42 6.50 -10.84
N PHE A 268 -15.14 6.49 -10.50
CA PHE A 268 -14.10 5.98 -11.40
C PHE A 268 -14.38 4.54 -11.84
N THR A 269 -14.44 4.34 -13.16
CA THR A 269 -14.57 3.03 -13.80
C THR A 269 -13.53 2.89 -14.90
N LEU A 270 -13.05 1.66 -15.11
CA LEU A 270 -12.24 1.31 -16.27
C LEU A 270 -12.89 0.11 -16.96
N LYS A 271 -13.15 0.23 -18.26
CA LYS A 271 -13.72 -0.88 -19.03
C LYS A 271 -12.69 -1.99 -19.20
N SER A 272 -13.11 -3.23 -19.03
CA SER A 272 -12.32 -4.40 -19.39
C SER A 272 -12.34 -4.64 -20.90
N LYS A 273 -11.39 -5.42 -21.41
CA LYS A 273 -11.36 -5.90 -22.79
C LYS A 273 -12.69 -6.57 -23.18
N VAL A 274 -13.26 -7.37 -22.29
CA VAL A 274 -14.53 -8.06 -22.53
C VAL A 274 -15.68 -7.07 -22.71
N GLN A 275 -15.77 -6.05 -21.85
CA GLN A 275 -16.79 -5.00 -22.00
C GLN A 275 -16.60 -4.21 -23.30
N LEU A 276 -15.37 -3.86 -23.66
CA LEU A 276 -15.10 -3.19 -24.94
C LEU A 276 -15.46 -4.06 -26.14
N ASP A 277 -15.16 -5.35 -26.10
CA ASP A 277 -15.47 -6.28 -27.18
C ASP A 277 -17.01 -6.47 -27.32
N ILE A 278 -17.75 -6.52 -26.20
CA ILE A 278 -19.23 -6.54 -26.19
C ILE A 278 -19.80 -5.25 -26.78
N GLU A 279 -19.34 -4.09 -26.34
CA GLU A 279 -19.82 -2.80 -26.85
C GLU A 279 -19.54 -2.65 -28.35
N LYS A 280 -18.36 -3.07 -28.81
CA LYS A 280 -18.01 -3.06 -30.24
C LYS A 280 -18.88 -4.00 -31.05
N ASP A 281 -19.19 -5.19 -30.54
CA ASP A 281 -20.09 -6.13 -31.21
C ASP A 281 -21.53 -5.59 -31.26
N GLU A 282 -22.03 -5.00 -30.18
CA GLU A 282 -23.33 -4.34 -30.16
C GLU A 282 -23.42 -3.15 -31.12
N GLU A 283 -22.38 -2.31 -31.16
CA GLU A 283 -22.29 -1.18 -32.08
C GLU A 283 -22.21 -1.67 -33.54
N PHE A 284 -21.41 -2.71 -33.82
CA PHE A 284 -21.36 -3.34 -35.13
C PHE A 284 -22.72 -3.89 -35.56
N LYS A 285 -23.43 -4.58 -34.67
CA LYS A 285 -24.79 -5.10 -34.92
C LYS A 285 -25.79 -3.99 -35.20
N LYS A 286 -25.73 -2.89 -34.44
CA LYS A 286 -26.60 -1.71 -34.65
C LYS A 286 -26.29 -1.00 -35.98
N ALA A 287 -25.02 -0.84 -36.31
CA ALA A 287 -24.59 -0.17 -37.54
C ALA A 287 -24.77 -1.04 -38.79
N ASN A 288 -24.69 -2.37 -38.65
CA ASN A 288 -24.70 -3.33 -39.76
C ASN A 288 -25.64 -4.53 -39.50
N PRO A 289 -26.95 -4.30 -39.27
CA PRO A 289 -27.89 -5.36 -38.85
C PRO A 289 -27.98 -6.51 -39.86
N MET A 290 -27.90 -6.18 -41.15
CA MET A 290 -27.91 -7.15 -42.24
C MET A 290 -26.66 -8.04 -42.26
N LEU A 291 -25.47 -7.44 -42.09
CA LEU A 291 -24.20 -8.17 -42.09
C LEU A 291 -24.07 -9.01 -40.81
N ALA A 292 -24.54 -8.49 -39.67
CA ALA A 292 -24.62 -9.24 -38.43
C ALA A 292 -25.50 -10.48 -38.58
N LEU A 293 -26.73 -10.32 -39.08
CA LEU A 293 -27.64 -11.44 -39.33
C LEU A 293 -27.03 -12.48 -40.26
N TRP A 294 -26.43 -12.04 -41.38
CA TRP A 294 -25.75 -12.94 -42.31
C TRP A 294 -24.60 -13.71 -41.66
N THR A 295 -23.81 -13.04 -40.82
CA THR A 295 -22.68 -13.65 -40.11
C THR A 295 -23.18 -14.70 -39.12
N THR A 296 -24.23 -14.40 -38.34
CA THR A 296 -24.87 -15.38 -37.44
C THR A 296 -25.37 -16.60 -38.20
N VAL A 297 -26.15 -16.39 -39.28
CA VAL A 297 -26.67 -17.49 -40.11
C VAL A 297 -25.55 -18.37 -40.66
N LYS A 298 -24.49 -17.75 -41.18
CA LYS A 298 -23.33 -18.48 -41.72
C LYS A 298 -22.63 -19.29 -40.63
N THR A 299 -22.35 -18.70 -39.47
CA THR A 299 -21.67 -19.37 -38.36
C THR A 299 -22.45 -20.58 -37.88
N GLU A 300 -23.75 -20.44 -37.66
CA GLU A 300 -24.60 -21.52 -37.18
C GLU A 300 -24.70 -22.66 -38.20
N LEU A 301 -24.95 -22.35 -39.48
CA LEU A 301 -25.02 -23.35 -40.54
C LEU A 301 -23.71 -24.10 -40.79
N THR A 302 -22.58 -23.47 -40.53
CA THR A 302 -21.24 -24.07 -40.72
C THR A 302 -20.67 -24.70 -39.44
N GLY A 303 -21.37 -24.57 -38.31
CA GLY A 303 -21.00 -25.16 -37.04
C GLY A 303 -21.32 -26.65 -36.92
N ALA A 304 -20.89 -27.27 -35.82
CA ALA A 304 -21.07 -28.71 -35.56
C ALA A 304 -22.55 -29.16 -35.54
N ASN A 305 -23.48 -28.27 -35.24
CA ASN A 305 -24.93 -28.52 -35.25
C ASN A 305 -25.67 -27.82 -36.40
N GLY A 306 -24.98 -27.56 -37.53
CA GLY A 306 -25.55 -26.79 -38.64
C GLY A 306 -26.83 -27.38 -39.22
N GLN A 307 -26.96 -28.71 -39.26
CA GLN A 307 -28.19 -29.37 -39.71
C GLN A 307 -29.36 -29.12 -38.75
N GLY A 308 -29.13 -29.25 -37.44
CA GLY A 308 -30.15 -28.93 -36.44
C GLY A 308 -30.56 -27.46 -36.47
N TYR A 309 -29.62 -26.55 -36.69
CA TYR A 309 -29.94 -25.12 -36.87
C TYR A 309 -30.77 -24.88 -38.13
N PHE A 310 -30.42 -25.51 -39.26
CA PHE A 310 -31.20 -25.40 -40.48
C PHE A 310 -32.65 -25.89 -40.28
N GLU A 311 -32.81 -27.09 -39.73
CA GLU A 311 -34.10 -27.73 -39.56
C GLU A 311 -35.01 -26.97 -38.59
N ASN A 312 -34.47 -26.48 -37.47
CA ASN A 312 -35.25 -25.87 -36.40
C ASN A 312 -35.40 -24.34 -36.51
N SER A 313 -34.45 -23.66 -37.13
CA SER A 313 -34.38 -22.18 -37.10
C SER A 313 -34.43 -21.51 -38.47
N MET A 314 -34.24 -22.26 -39.58
CA MET A 314 -34.20 -21.67 -40.92
C MET A 314 -35.22 -22.23 -41.91
N LYS A 315 -35.50 -23.53 -41.86
CA LYS A 315 -36.38 -24.20 -42.82
C LYS A 315 -37.77 -23.59 -42.74
N GLY A 316 -38.21 -22.96 -43.83
CA GLY A 316 -39.51 -22.28 -43.91
C GLY A 316 -39.56 -20.88 -43.28
N ALA A 317 -38.46 -20.39 -42.68
CA ALA A 317 -38.42 -19.10 -41.98
C ALA A 317 -38.38 -17.86 -42.91
N LEU A 318 -38.24 -18.05 -44.22
CA LEU A 318 -38.16 -16.97 -45.22
C LEU A 318 -37.16 -15.86 -44.85
N LEU A 319 -35.93 -16.24 -44.46
CA LEU A 319 -34.90 -15.28 -44.08
C LEU A 319 -34.65 -14.22 -45.19
N PRO A 320 -34.45 -12.94 -44.81
CA PRO A 320 -34.27 -12.49 -43.43
C PRO A 320 -35.59 -12.26 -42.69
N GLY A 321 -36.74 -12.16 -43.36
CA GLY A 321 -38.08 -12.28 -42.74
C GLY A 321 -38.43 -11.29 -41.61
N GLY A 322 -37.64 -10.22 -41.42
CA GLY A 322 -37.75 -9.30 -40.28
C GLY A 322 -36.87 -9.66 -39.07
N ALA A 323 -36.13 -10.77 -39.12
CA ALA A 323 -35.20 -11.17 -38.07
C ALA A 323 -34.13 -10.09 -37.84
N GLY A 324 -33.91 -9.71 -36.58
CA GLY A 324 -32.99 -8.63 -36.22
C GLY A 324 -33.33 -7.28 -36.88
N GLY A 325 -34.60 -7.05 -37.25
CA GLY A 325 -35.03 -5.83 -37.96
C GLY A 325 -34.67 -5.81 -39.45
N VAL A 326 -34.15 -6.91 -40.00
CA VAL A 326 -33.74 -7.01 -41.41
C VAL A 326 -34.86 -7.61 -42.24
N THR A 327 -35.44 -6.81 -43.13
CA THR A 327 -36.55 -7.27 -44.01
C THR A 327 -36.05 -7.80 -45.35
N ALA A 328 -34.86 -7.39 -45.80
CA ALA A 328 -34.23 -7.89 -47.02
C ALA A 328 -32.69 -7.86 -46.93
N PHE A 329 -32.03 -8.83 -47.58
CA PHE A 329 -30.60 -8.77 -47.82
C PHE A 329 -30.33 -7.91 -49.07
N LYS A 330 -29.41 -6.94 -48.96
CA LYS A 330 -28.82 -6.23 -50.09
C LYS A 330 -27.59 -7.00 -50.56
N GLY A 331 -27.58 -7.37 -51.83
CA GLY A 331 -26.47 -8.07 -52.45
C GLY A 331 -26.47 -7.90 -53.97
N LYS A 332 -25.37 -8.29 -54.60
CA LYS A 332 -25.29 -8.40 -56.06
C LYS A 332 -25.64 -9.83 -56.46
N LEU A 333 -26.67 -10.00 -57.27
CA LEU A 333 -27.03 -11.32 -57.80
C LEU A 333 -25.91 -11.82 -58.72
N ILE A 334 -25.31 -12.96 -58.38
CA ILE A 334 -24.23 -13.58 -59.18
C ILE A 334 -24.81 -14.59 -60.18
N ALA A 335 -25.79 -15.40 -59.77
CA ALA A 335 -26.53 -16.32 -60.63
C ALA A 335 -27.86 -16.74 -59.95
N ALA A 336 -28.90 -17.01 -60.74
CA ALA A 336 -30.15 -17.61 -60.28
C ALA A 336 -30.59 -18.72 -61.24
N LYS A 337 -30.96 -19.89 -60.69
CA LYS A 337 -31.60 -21.00 -61.43
C LYS A 337 -32.92 -21.37 -60.74
N PRO A 338 -33.97 -20.55 -60.90
CA PRO A 338 -35.25 -20.86 -60.29
C PRO A 338 -35.83 -22.18 -60.86
N PRO A 339 -36.46 -23.03 -60.04
CA PRO A 339 -37.24 -24.17 -60.53
C PRO A 339 -38.40 -23.66 -61.40
N LYS A 340 -38.72 -24.41 -62.47
CA LYS A 340 -39.92 -24.18 -63.27
C LYS A 340 -41.17 -24.62 -62.52
#